data_AF-A0A8I1WEL0-F1
#
_entry.id   AF-A0A8I1WEL0-F1
#
_cell.length_a   1.000
_cell.length_b   1.000
_cell.length_c   1.000
_cell.angle_alpha   90.00
_cell.angle_beta   90.00
_cell.angle_gamma   90.00
#
_symmetry.space_group_name_H-M   'P 1'
#
loop_
_entity.id
_entity.type
_entity.pdbx_description
1 polymer ?
#
loop_
_entity_poly.entity_id
_entity_poly.type
_entity_poly.pdbx_seq_one_letter_code
_entity_poly.pdbx_strand_id
1 'polypeptide(L)'
;MVEENSILKFKQSYEEVYQIQIKDQEPSTFIFRPIGREEYKQVVVLDLDLGDYQEIICSQCVLYPENYDFSKGRAGIAEVVAHSILDVSGLLPQQADEMLEQFRAEMMQMDYQADCMIHEAFPEYSLEEISSWTLKKTMYYLSRAEWILRTLKGSHFTYLSEEENQTNQVSQINQNSNETKLAPMTHNNSFEQQSDKAAQSEEEVLAMLAGAGAKVAQPSSTMDEVKPELNWFSYMDELKGEFE
;
A
#
# COMPACT_ATOMS: atom_id res chain seq x y z
N MET A 1 20.43 -26.99 -10.01
CA MET A 1 20.51 -25.67 -10.67
C MET A 1 19.25 -25.49 -11.48
N VAL A 2 18.59 -24.33 -11.41
CA VAL A 2 17.40 -24.05 -12.23
C VAL A 2 17.86 -23.91 -13.68
N GLU A 3 17.22 -24.62 -14.61
CA GLU A 3 17.52 -24.47 -16.04
C GLU A 3 16.96 -23.14 -16.57
N GLU A 4 17.77 -22.40 -17.32
CA GLU A 4 17.41 -21.11 -17.91
C GLU A 4 16.13 -21.20 -18.78
N ASN A 5 15.92 -22.34 -19.43
CA ASN A 5 14.72 -22.64 -20.21
C ASN A 5 13.44 -22.69 -19.38
N SER A 6 13.51 -23.07 -18.09
CA SER A 6 12.34 -23.13 -17.21
C SER A 6 11.90 -21.73 -16.77
N ILE A 7 12.86 -20.83 -16.53
CA ILE A 7 12.57 -19.43 -16.17
C ILE A 7 11.85 -18.71 -17.32
N LEU A 8 12.31 -18.94 -18.56
CA LEU A 8 11.66 -18.37 -19.76
C LEU A 8 10.22 -18.87 -19.92
N LYS A 9 9.96 -20.15 -19.65
CA LYS A 9 8.59 -20.71 -19.68
C LYS A 9 7.69 -20.08 -18.62
N PHE A 10 8.21 -19.87 -17.41
CA PHE A 10 7.44 -19.22 -16.35
C PHE A 10 7.09 -17.78 -16.72
N LYS A 11 8.04 -17.00 -17.25
CA LYS A 11 7.77 -15.63 -17.73
C LYS A 11 6.83 -15.54 -18.93
N GLN A 12 6.70 -16.61 -19.71
CA GLN A 12 5.71 -16.67 -20.79
C GLN A 12 4.30 -17.03 -20.29
N SER A 13 4.21 -17.76 -19.18
CA SER A 13 2.94 -18.25 -18.63
C SER A 13 2.36 -17.32 -17.58
N TYR A 14 3.22 -16.56 -16.90
CA TYR A 14 2.87 -15.63 -15.84
C TYR A 14 3.49 -14.27 -16.14
N GLU A 15 2.73 -13.21 -15.87
CA GLU A 15 3.15 -11.82 -16.09
C GLU A 15 4.39 -11.48 -15.25
N GLU A 16 4.39 -11.89 -13.98
CA GLU A 16 5.44 -11.61 -13.02
C GLU A 16 5.93 -12.89 -12.34
N VAL A 17 7.26 -12.99 -12.17
CA VAL A 17 7.92 -14.14 -11.56
C VAL A 17 9.08 -13.65 -10.71
N TYR A 18 9.14 -14.15 -9.48
CA TYR A 18 10.12 -13.76 -8.46
C TYR A 18 10.95 -14.97 -8.04
N GLN A 19 12.16 -14.69 -7.52
CA GLN A 19 13.07 -15.71 -7.03
C GLN A 19 13.56 -15.32 -5.63
N ILE A 20 13.52 -16.28 -4.71
CA ILE A 20 14.15 -16.18 -3.39
C ILE A 20 15.16 -17.32 -3.20
N GLN A 21 16.28 -17.00 -2.56
CA GLN A 21 17.30 -17.97 -2.19
C GLN A 21 17.38 -18.10 -0.68
N ILE A 22 17.16 -19.31 -0.16
CA ILE A 22 17.25 -19.63 1.26
C ILE A 22 18.54 -20.41 1.48
N LYS A 23 19.46 -19.82 2.25
CA LYS A 23 20.76 -20.43 2.55
C LYS A 23 20.59 -21.68 3.41
N ASP A 24 21.50 -22.64 3.25
CA ASP A 24 21.59 -23.88 4.04
C ASP A 24 20.37 -24.83 3.94
N GLN A 25 19.61 -24.73 2.84
CA GLN A 25 18.46 -25.57 2.51
C GLN A 25 18.62 -26.24 1.15
N GLU A 26 18.05 -27.44 1.01
CA GLU A 26 17.81 -28.04 -0.30
C GLU A 26 16.29 -28.25 -0.49
N PRO A 27 15.69 -27.71 -1.56
CA PRO A 27 16.31 -26.80 -2.53
C PRO A 27 16.60 -25.42 -1.93
N SER A 28 17.69 -24.81 -2.37
CA SER A 28 18.12 -23.48 -1.91
C SER A 28 17.43 -22.33 -2.65
N THR A 29 16.72 -22.64 -3.75
CA THR A 29 16.08 -21.65 -4.60
C THR A 29 14.61 -21.98 -4.76
N PHE A 30 13.77 -20.97 -4.51
CA PHE A 30 12.35 -21.01 -4.81
C PHE A 30 12.04 -19.94 -5.86
N ILE A 31 11.21 -20.31 -6.84
CA ILE A 31 10.65 -19.40 -7.83
C ILE A 31 9.14 -19.41 -7.63
N PHE A 32 8.54 -18.24 -7.57
CA PHE A 32 7.12 -18.09 -7.30
C PHE A 32 6.55 -16.92 -8.11
N ARG A 33 5.22 -16.87 -8.17
CA ARG A 33 4.44 -15.76 -8.73
C ARG A 33 3.67 -15.04 -7.61
N PRO A 34 3.20 -13.80 -7.83
CA PRO A 34 2.23 -13.21 -6.92
C PRO A 34 0.94 -14.03 -6.89
N ILE A 35 0.27 -14.03 -5.73
CA ILE A 35 -1.03 -14.65 -5.57
C ILE A 35 -2.11 -13.75 -6.16
N GLY A 36 -3.03 -14.33 -6.93
CA GLY A 36 -4.16 -13.58 -7.48
C GLY A 36 -5.17 -13.22 -6.39
N ARG A 37 -5.92 -12.13 -6.61
CA ARG A 37 -6.96 -11.67 -5.66
C ARG A 37 -8.00 -12.74 -5.33
N GLU A 38 -8.45 -13.49 -6.34
CA GLU A 38 -9.46 -14.55 -6.15
C GLU A 38 -8.88 -15.76 -5.40
N GLU A 39 -7.64 -16.14 -5.72
CA GLU A 39 -6.92 -17.22 -5.04
C GLU A 39 -6.72 -16.89 -3.56
N TYR A 40 -6.26 -15.66 -3.28
CA TYR A 40 -6.10 -15.17 -1.91
C TYR A 40 -7.41 -15.22 -1.12
N LYS A 41 -8.52 -14.76 -1.73
CA LYS A 41 -9.84 -14.80 -1.10
C LYS A 41 -10.25 -16.22 -0.74
N GLN A 42 -10.00 -17.18 -1.63
CA GLN A 42 -10.32 -18.59 -1.36
C GLN A 42 -9.54 -19.12 -0.17
N VAL A 43 -8.26 -18.77 -0.02
CA VAL A 43 -7.44 -19.20 1.13
C VAL A 43 -7.93 -18.59 2.44
N VAL A 44 -8.25 -17.29 2.45
CA VAL A 44 -8.71 -16.59 3.66
C VAL A 44 -10.03 -17.17 4.18
N VAL A 45 -10.95 -17.55 3.28
CA VAL A 45 -12.26 -18.13 3.65
C VAL A 45 -12.14 -19.49 4.35
N LEU A 46 -11.03 -20.20 4.18
CA LEU A 46 -10.83 -21.52 4.80
C LEU A 46 -10.59 -21.43 6.32
N ASP A 47 -10.33 -20.24 6.87
CA ASP A 47 -10.06 -19.99 8.30
C ASP A 47 -9.07 -20.98 8.92
N LEU A 48 -7.92 -21.12 8.26
CA LEU A 48 -6.85 -22.04 8.65
C LEU A 48 -5.97 -21.46 9.76
N ASP A 49 -5.23 -22.28 10.47
CA ASP A 49 -4.18 -21.77 11.35
C ASP A 49 -3.06 -21.09 10.53
N LEU A 50 -2.19 -20.33 11.20
CA LEU A 50 -1.15 -19.56 10.51
C LEU A 50 -0.19 -20.46 9.71
N GLY A 51 0.11 -21.66 10.23
CA GLY A 51 0.98 -22.64 9.56
C GLY A 51 0.37 -23.14 8.25
N ASP A 52 -0.83 -23.73 8.32
CA ASP A 52 -1.52 -24.28 7.15
C ASP A 52 -1.81 -23.17 6.13
N TYR A 53 -2.14 -21.95 6.59
CA TYR A 53 -2.31 -20.79 5.73
C TYR A 53 -1.06 -20.47 4.90
N GLN A 54 0.12 -20.43 5.53
CA GLN A 54 1.39 -20.19 4.84
C GLN A 54 1.74 -21.32 3.87
N GLU A 55 1.49 -22.57 4.27
CA GLU A 55 1.74 -23.75 3.43
C GLU A 55 0.85 -23.75 2.18
N ILE A 56 -0.43 -23.40 2.32
CA ILE A 56 -1.35 -23.32 1.17
C ILE A 56 -0.93 -22.22 0.20
N ILE A 57 -0.58 -21.02 0.68
CA ILE A 57 -0.09 -19.94 -0.18
C ILE A 57 1.12 -20.40 -0.99
N CYS A 58 2.09 -21.03 -0.32
CA CYS A 58 3.28 -21.56 -0.98
C CYS A 58 2.91 -22.63 -2.02
N SER A 59 2.01 -23.55 -1.69
CA SER A 59 1.58 -24.63 -2.59
C SER A 59 0.92 -24.13 -3.88
N GLN A 60 0.23 -22.99 -3.83
CA GLN A 60 -0.47 -22.39 -4.98
C GLN A 60 0.45 -21.53 -5.86
N CYS A 61 1.46 -20.90 -5.26
CA CYS A 61 2.22 -19.83 -5.92
C CYS A 61 3.66 -20.22 -6.27
N VAL A 62 4.22 -21.27 -5.65
CA VAL A 62 5.58 -21.74 -5.95
C VAL A 62 5.58 -22.55 -7.24
N LEU A 63 6.39 -22.09 -8.19
CA LEU A 63 6.56 -22.70 -9.51
C LEU A 63 7.76 -23.65 -9.53
N TYR A 64 8.78 -23.38 -8.72
CA TYR A 64 9.96 -24.22 -8.59
C TYR A 64 10.45 -24.19 -7.13
N PRO A 65 10.91 -25.32 -6.57
CA PRO A 65 10.79 -26.70 -7.07
C PRO A 65 9.33 -27.13 -7.35
N GLU A 66 9.13 -27.92 -8.39
CA GLU A 66 7.82 -28.50 -8.67
C GLU A 66 7.43 -29.50 -7.57
N ASN A 67 6.16 -29.46 -7.13
CA ASN A 67 5.59 -30.38 -6.15
C ASN A 67 6.34 -30.44 -4.80
N TYR A 68 6.92 -29.32 -4.36
CA TYR A 68 7.52 -29.25 -3.02
C TYR A 68 6.43 -29.27 -1.95
N ASP A 69 6.59 -30.18 -1.01
CA ASP A 69 5.65 -30.40 0.08
C ASP A 69 6.04 -29.52 1.28
N PHE A 70 5.37 -28.37 1.41
CA PHE A 70 5.60 -27.43 2.51
C PHE A 70 5.20 -27.99 3.88
N SER A 71 4.28 -28.96 3.94
CA SER A 71 3.84 -29.61 5.19
C SER A 71 4.87 -30.54 5.81
N LYS A 72 5.83 -31.02 5.00
CA LYS A 72 6.93 -31.89 5.43
C LYS A 72 8.29 -31.20 5.39
N GLY A 73 8.30 -29.92 5.03
CA GLY A 73 9.51 -29.10 4.90
C GLY A 73 10.14 -28.77 6.25
N ARG A 74 11.28 -28.06 6.20
CA ARG A 74 11.81 -27.45 7.44
C ARG A 74 10.92 -26.29 7.85
N ALA A 75 10.63 -26.19 9.14
CA ALA A 75 9.89 -25.06 9.70
C ALA A 75 10.54 -23.72 9.31
N GLY A 76 9.69 -22.71 9.09
CA GLY A 76 10.10 -21.37 8.67
C GLY A 76 10.31 -21.19 7.16
N ILE A 77 10.41 -22.27 6.36
CA ILE A 77 10.48 -22.11 4.90
C ILE A 77 9.16 -21.58 4.35
N ALA A 78 8.03 -22.21 4.73
CA ALA A 78 6.71 -21.76 4.32
C ALA A 78 6.45 -20.31 4.78
N GLU A 79 6.87 -19.96 6.00
CA GLU A 79 6.78 -18.59 6.52
C GLU A 79 7.51 -17.58 5.64
N VAL A 80 8.79 -17.82 5.35
CA VAL A 80 9.62 -16.89 4.55
C VAL A 80 9.10 -16.76 3.11
N VAL A 81 8.72 -17.88 2.50
CA VAL A 81 8.25 -17.89 1.11
C VAL A 81 6.86 -17.27 1.02
N ALA A 82 5.92 -17.62 1.91
CA ALA A 82 4.58 -17.04 1.94
C ALA A 82 4.64 -15.54 2.22
N HIS A 83 5.49 -15.09 3.15
CA HIS A 83 5.69 -13.67 3.40
C HIS A 83 6.18 -12.94 2.15
N SER A 84 7.15 -13.52 1.43
CA SER A 84 7.65 -12.94 0.18
C SER A 84 6.58 -12.89 -0.91
N ILE A 85 5.72 -13.92 -1.00
CA ILE A 85 4.59 -13.94 -1.93
C ILE A 85 3.61 -12.83 -1.58
N LEU A 86 3.23 -12.68 -0.31
CA LEU A 86 2.28 -11.66 0.13
C LEU A 86 2.82 -10.24 -0.08
N ASP A 87 4.12 -10.02 0.16
CA ASP A 87 4.81 -8.75 -0.05
C ASP A 87 4.74 -8.33 -1.52
N VAL A 88 5.18 -9.18 -2.45
CA VAL A 88 5.14 -8.84 -3.88
C VAL A 88 3.72 -8.76 -4.43
N SER A 89 2.75 -9.40 -3.78
CA SER A 89 1.35 -9.32 -4.16
C SER A 89 0.64 -8.06 -3.63
N GLY A 90 1.33 -7.22 -2.85
CA GLY A 90 0.75 -6.01 -2.25
C GLY A 90 -0.27 -6.30 -1.16
N LEU A 91 -0.15 -7.45 -0.48
CA LEU A 91 -1.11 -7.94 0.52
C LEU A 91 -0.60 -7.77 1.96
N LEU A 92 0.59 -7.21 2.18
CA LEU A 92 1.01 -6.81 3.53
C LEU A 92 0.23 -5.55 3.97
N PRO A 93 0.14 -5.29 5.28
CA PRO A 93 -0.55 -4.11 5.79
C PRO A 93 -0.06 -2.82 5.11
N GLN A 94 -1.00 -1.91 4.82
CA GLN A 94 -0.78 -0.58 4.22
C GLN A 94 -0.34 -0.58 2.74
N GLN A 95 0.19 -1.67 2.19
CA GLN A 95 0.64 -1.70 0.79
C GLN A 95 -0.47 -1.46 -0.21
N ALA A 96 -1.66 -2.04 0.01
CA ALA A 96 -2.79 -1.85 -0.89
C ALA A 96 -3.27 -0.39 -0.92
N ASP A 97 -3.28 0.28 0.24
CA ASP A 97 -3.68 1.69 0.34
C ASP A 97 -2.64 2.61 -0.32
N GLU A 98 -1.35 2.34 -0.10
CA GLU A 98 -0.25 3.06 -0.75
C GLU A 98 -0.27 2.90 -2.27
N MET A 99 -0.47 1.67 -2.75
CA MET A 99 -0.57 1.36 -4.18
C MET A 99 -1.78 2.05 -4.81
N LEU A 100 -2.93 2.03 -4.12
CA LEU A 100 -4.11 2.74 -4.59
C LEU A 100 -3.89 4.26 -4.65
N GLU A 101 -3.23 4.83 -3.65
CA GLU A 101 -2.93 6.26 -3.64
C GLU A 101 -1.95 6.64 -4.75
N GLN A 102 -0.97 5.78 -5.05
CA GLN A 102 -0.11 5.94 -6.22
C GLN A 102 -0.92 5.99 -7.52
N PHE A 103 -1.81 5.01 -7.74
CA PHE A 103 -2.64 5.00 -8.96
C PHE A 103 -3.63 6.18 -9.01
N ARG A 104 -4.13 6.66 -7.86
CA ARG A 104 -4.92 7.90 -7.80
C ARG A 104 -4.10 9.13 -8.15
N ALA A 105 -2.85 9.20 -7.72
CA ALA A 105 -1.95 10.29 -8.08
C ALA A 105 -1.63 10.28 -9.58
N GLU A 106 -1.48 9.11 -10.20
CA GLU A 106 -1.32 8.96 -11.66
C GLU A 106 -2.53 9.53 -12.42
N MET A 107 -3.74 9.36 -11.90
CA MET A 107 -4.95 9.95 -12.47
C MET A 107 -4.97 11.49 -12.45
N MET A 108 -4.00 12.18 -11.84
CA MET A 108 -3.83 13.63 -12.00
C MET A 108 -3.16 14.01 -13.33
N GLN A 109 -2.58 13.05 -14.04
CA GLN A 109 -1.96 13.28 -15.34
C GLN A 109 -2.98 13.06 -16.47
N MET A 110 -2.95 13.96 -17.47
CA MET A 110 -3.89 13.94 -18.60
C MET A 110 -3.81 12.66 -19.42
N ASP A 111 -2.64 12.03 -19.53
CA ASP A 111 -2.46 10.83 -20.35
C ASP A 111 -3.27 9.65 -19.80
N TYR A 112 -3.23 9.42 -18.48
CA TYR A 112 -4.04 8.37 -17.84
C TYR A 112 -5.54 8.71 -17.84
N GLN A 113 -5.89 10.00 -17.68
CA GLN A 113 -7.29 10.43 -17.80
C GLN A 113 -7.84 10.23 -19.22
N ALA A 114 -7.00 10.42 -20.25
CA ALA A 114 -7.41 10.31 -21.64
C ALA A 114 -7.95 8.91 -21.95
N ASP A 115 -7.34 7.86 -21.40
CA ASP A 115 -7.78 6.48 -21.59
C ASP A 115 -9.19 6.27 -21.03
N CYS A 116 -9.45 6.75 -19.80
CA CYS A 116 -10.78 6.70 -19.19
C CYS A 116 -11.82 7.49 -19.99
N MET A 117 -11.47 8.69 -20.47
CA MET A 117 -12.37 9.51 -21.28
C MET A 117 -12.72 8.84 -22.60
N ILE A 118 -11.73 8.27 -23.28
CA ILE A 118 -11.93 7.55 -24.53
C ILE A 118 -12.81 6.33 -24.29
N HIS A 119 -12.53 5.53 -23.26
CA HIS A 119 -13.33 4.35 -22.93
C HIS A 119 -14.80 4.70 -22.64
N GLU A 120 -15.06 5.78 -21.89
CA GLU A 120 -16.41 6.24 -21.57
C GLU A 120 -17.18 6.76 -22.82
N ALA A 121 -16.47 7.26 -23.83
CA ALA A 121 -17.06 7.69 -25.09
C ALA A 121 -17.18 6.54 -26.11
N PHE A 122 -16.28 5.55 -26.05
CA PHE A 122 -16.16 4.40 -26.96
C PHE A 122 -15.99 3.09 -26.17
N PRO A 123 -17.08 2.55 -25.59
CA PRO A 123 -17.00 1.36 -24.74
C PRO A 123 -16.57 0.09 -25.49
N GLU A 124 -16.53 0.10 -26.82
CA GLU A 124 -16.01 -1.01 -27.62
C GLU A 124 -14.51 -1.28 -27.44
N TYR A 125 -13.73 -0.30 -26.98
CA TYR A 125 -12.29 -0.42 -26.78
C TYR A 125 -11.99 -0.58 -25.28
N SER A 126 -11.20 -1.59 -24.90
CA SER A 126 -10.77 -1.73 -23.50
C SER A 126 -9.66 -0.73 -23.15
N LEU A 127 -9.44 -0.47 -21.86
CA LEU A 127 -8.38 0.45 -21.40
C LEU A 127 -6.99 -0.06 -21.82
N GLU A 128 -6.77 -1.38 -21.79
CA GLU A 128 -5.51 -2.00 -22.22
C GLU A 128 -5.29 -1.86 -23.73
N GLU A 129 -6.36 -1.89 -24.52
CA GLU A 129 -6.24 -1.61 -25.95
C GLU A 129 -5.87 -0.14 -26.18
N ILE A 130 -6.52 0.79 -25.50
CA ILE A 130 -6.30 2.23 -25.67
C ILE A 130 -4.89 2.63 -25.25
N SER A 131 -4.39 2.10 -24.13
CA SER A 131 -3.03 2.40 -23.63
C SER A 131 -1.92 1.94 -24.59
N SER A 132 -2.20 0.92 -25.41
CA SER A 132 -1.27 0.45 -26.46
C SER A 132 -1.24 1.32 -27.72
N TRP A 133 -2.12 2.31 -27.84
CA TRP A 133 -2.23 3.13 -29.04
C TRP A 133 -1.06 4.10 -29.21
N THR A 134 -0.74 4.38 -30.48
CA THR A 134 0.17 5.48 -30.80
C THR A 134 -0.44 6.82 -30.36
N LEU A 135 0.37 7.75 -29.88
CA LEU A 135 -0.05 9.10 -29.45
C LEU A 135 -1.01 9.80 -30.44
N LYS A 136 -0.74 9.69 -31.75
CA LYS A 136 -1.60 10.29 -32.79
C LYS A 136 -3.03 9.72 -32.79
N LYS A 137 -3.16 8.41 -32.58
CA LYS A 137 -4.45 7.72 -32.50
C LYS A 137 -5.17 8.12 -31.20
N THR A 138 -4.46 8.13 -30.07
CA THR A 138 -5.00 8.57 -28.77
C THR A 138 -5.56 9.99 -28.86
N MET A 139 -4.80 10.96 -29.38
CA MET A 139 -5.26 12.35 -29.54
C MET A 139 -6.47 12.49 -30.50
N TYR A 140 -6.51 11.68 -31.56
CA TYR A 140 -7.65 11.64 -32.48
C TYR A 140 -8.94 11.16 -31.80
N TYR A 141 -8.86 10.14 -30.94
CA TYR A 141 -10.02 9.64 -30.20
C TYR A 141 -10.38 10.53 -29.01
N LEU A 142 -9.40 11.07 -28.30
CA LEU A 142 -9.61 12.00 -27.19
C LEU A 142 -10.40 13.23 -27.62
N SER A 143 -10.01 13.87 -28.73
CA SER A 143 -10.75 15.04 -29.27
C SER A 143 -12.22 14.73 -29.60
N ARG A 144 -12.54 13.48 -29.99
CA ARG A 144 -13.92 13.04 -30.21
C ARG A 144 -14.63 12.71 -28.91
N ALA A 145 -13.94 12.05 -27.99
CA ALA A 145 -14.45 11.73 -26.66
C ALA A 145 -14.86 13.02 -25.94
N GLU A 146 -14.02 14.05 -25.95
CA GLU A 146 -14.34 15.37 -25.42
C GLU A 146 -15.61 15.96 -26.04
N TRP A 147 -15.75 15.89 -27.36
CA TRP A 147 -16.94 16.40 -28.04
C TRP A 147 -18.20 15.59 -27.67
N ILE A 148 -18.12 14.27 -27.67
CA ILE A 148 -19.22 13.35 -27.31
C ILE A 148 -19.65 13.62 -25.87
N LEU A 149 -18.69 13.65 -24.94
CA LEU A 149 -18.97 13.79 -23.52
C LEU A 149 -19.54 15.20 -23.22
N ARG A 150 -18.99 16.26 -23.82
CA ARG A 150 -19.53 17.63 -23.68
C ARG A 150 -20.90 17.81 -24.33
N THR A 151 -21.08 17.30 -25.54
CA THR A 151 -22.24 17.65 -26.38
C THR A 151 -23.40 16.68 -26.22
N LEU A 152 -23.11 15.39 -26.05
CA LEU A 152 -24.13 14.34 -25.98
C LEU A 152 -24.44 13.92 -24.53
N LYS A 153 -23.43 13.92 -23.64
CA LYS A 153 -23.60 13.52 -22.23
C LYS A 153 -23.61 14.69 -21.23
N GLY A 154 -23.36 15.93 -21.69
CA GLY A 154 -23.48 17.14 -20.88
C GLY A 154 -22.38 17.35 -19.84
N SER A 155 -21.24 16.66 -19.92
CA SER A 155 -20.13 16.83 -18.96
C SER A 155 -19.24 18.03 -19.32
N HIS A 156 -19.03 18.95 -18.39
CA HIS A 156 -18.05 20.04 -18.54
C HIS A 156 -16.65 19.55 -18.14
N PHE A 157 -15.65 19.81 -18.97
CA PHE A 157 -14.24 19.52 -18.66
C PHE A 157 -13.48 20.82 -18.40
N THR A 158 -12.77 20.86 -17.29
CA THR A 158 -11.85 21.93 -16.92
C THR A 158 -10.43 21.44 -17.19
N TYR A 159 -9.69 22.09 -18.07
CA TYR A 159 -8.25 21.87 -18.18
C TYR A 159 -7.58 22.65 -17.05
N LEU A 160 -6.91 21.96 -16.13
CA LEU A 160 -6.00 22.62 -15.21
C LEU A 160 -4.77 23.01 -16.03
N SER A 161 -4.59 24.31 -16.28
CA SER A 161 -3.34 24.79 -16.87
C SER A 161 -2.22 24.64 -15.84
N GLU A 162 -1.01 24.28 -16.30
CA GLU A 162 0.17 24.11 -15.44
C GLU A 162 0.50 25.37 -14.59
N GLU A 163 -0.06 26.53 -14.95
CA GLU A 163 0.09 27.81 -14.25
C GLU A 163 -0.70 27.88 -12.92
N GLU A 164 -1.80 27.13 -12.76
CA GLU A 164 -2.60 27.14 -11.53
C GLU A 164 -1.97 26.32 -10.39
N ASN A 165 -1.15 25.32 -10.70
CA ASN A 165 -0.44 24.53 -9.71
C ASN A 165 0.70 25.29 -9.01
N GLN A 166 1.28 26.31 -9.64
CA GLN A 166 2.33 27.14 -9.01
C GLN A 166 1.75 28.15 -8.02
N THR A 167 0.52 28.63 -8.24
CA THR A 167 -0.09 29.65 -7.38
C THR A 167 -0.51 29.07 -6.03
N ASN A 168 -0.94 27.80 -5.98
CA ASN A 168 -1.34 27.15 -4.74
C ASN A 168 -0.18 26.77 -3.80
N GLN A 169 1.06 26.65 -4.30
CA GLN A 169 2.23 26.45 -3.41
C GLN A 169 2.73 27.76 -2.78
N VAL A 170 2.56 28.91 -3.44
CA VAL A 170 3.04 30.21 -2.90
C VAL A 170 2.13 30.74 -1.78
N SER A 171 0.83 30.41 -1.80
CA SER A 171 -0.12 30.86 -0.77
C SER A 171 0.04 30.17 0.59
N GLN A 172 0.66 28.98 0.67
CA GLN A 172 0.90 28.28 1.93
C GLN A 172 2.23 28.64 2.62
N ILE A 173 3.20 29.25 1.90
CA ILE A 173 4.49 29.65 2.49
C ILE A 173 4.39 30.99 3.25
N ASN A 174 3.42 31.85 2.92
CA ASN A 174 3.34 33.21 3.46
C ASN A 174 2.52 33.39 4.76
N GLN A 175 2.02 32.32 5.39
CA GLN A 175 1.30 32.42 6.68
C GLN A 175 2.14 32.15 7.94
N ASN A 176 3.41 31.74 7.81
CA ASN A 176 4.26 31.41 8.97
C ASN A 176 5.37 32.42 9.30
N SER A 177 5.32 33.64 8.78
CA SER A 177 6.35 34.66 9.06
C SER A 177 5.75 36.03 9.34
N ASN A 178 5.21 36.24 10.54
CA ASN A 178 5.18 37.56 11.18
C ASN A 178 4.66 37.47 12.62
N GLU A 179 5.56 37.29 13.58
CA GLU A 179 5.46 37.92 14.90
C GLU A 179 6.82 37.90 15.62
N THR A 180 7.65 38.91 15.35
CA THR A 180 8.66 39.36 16.32
C THR A 180 9.00 40.83 16.07
N LYS A 181 8.80 41.69 17.09
CA LYS A 181 9.57 42.91 17.45
C LYS A 181 8.73 43.73 18.47
N LEU A 182 9.21 44.04 19.68
CA LEU A 182 10.19 45.11 20.00
C LEU A 182 10.80 44.97 21.42
N ALA A 183 12.04 45.46 21.54
CA ALA A 183 13.06 45.37 22.63
C ALA A 183 12.87 46.41 23.79
N PRO A 184 13.85 46.80 24.68
CA PRO A 184 15.26 46.35 24.92
C PRO A 184 15.80 46.29 26.40
N MET A 185 16.97 45.61 26.54
CA MET A 185 18.15 45.77 27.45
C MET A 185 18.06 46.34 28.89
N THR A 186 18.67 45.65 29.89
CA THR A 186 19.91 46.10 30.63
C THR A 186 20.48 45.07 31.65
N HIS A 187 21.81 45.14 31.86
CA HIS A 187 22.76 44.51 32.83
C HIS A 187 22.27 44.22 34.28
N ASN A 188 22.82 43.34 35.15
CA ASN A 188 24.23 42.98 35.45
C ASN A 188 24.36 41.78 36.44
N ASN A 189 25.48 41.04 36.36
CA ASN A 189 26.28 40.29 37.36
C ASN A 189 25.67 39.69 38.67
N SER A 190 25.92 38.40 38.96
CA SER A 190 27.06 37.87 39.77
C SER A 190 26.89 36.41 40.27
N PHE A 191 27.99 35.63 40.20
CA PHE A 191 28.53 34.58 41.10
C PHE A 191 27.59 33.66 41.94
N GLU A 192 27.68 32.32 41.80
CA GLU A 192 28.36 31.37 42.72
C GLU A 192 28.06 29.88 42.39
N GLN A 193 28.99 28.99 42.79
CA GLN A 193 29.05 27.53 42.57
C GLN A 193 28.31 26.70 43.65
N GLN A 194 28.23 25.37 43.41
CA GLN A 194 27.93 24.22 44.31
C GLN A 194 26.50 23.66 44.20
N SER A 195 26.27 22.47 43.63
CA SER A 195 26.55 21.08 44.04
C SER A 195 25.53 20.46 45.02
N ASP A 196 25.09 19.25 44.66
CA ASP A 196 24.41 18.19 45.43
C ASP A 196 22.88 18.05 45.44
N LYS A 197 22.45 16.95 44.78
CA LYS A 197 21.52 15.88 45.20
C LYS A 197 20.32 16.24 46.10
N ALA A 198 19.12 15.89 45.61
CA ALA A 198 18.14 15.15 46.42
C ALA A 198 17.20 14.33 45.50
N ALA A 199 17.09 13.05 45.83
CA ALA A 199 16.17 12.10 45.23
C ALA A 199 14.72 12.55 45.45
N GLN A 200 13.94 12.62 44.37
CA GLN A 200 12.49 12.66 44.44
C GLN A 200 12.00 11.21 44.42
N SER A 201 11.38 10.79 45.51
CA SER A 201 10.83 9.45 45.69
C SER A 201 9.68 9.20 44.73
N GLU A 202 9.65 8.01 44.10
CA GLU A 202 8.59 7.53 43.21
C GLU A 202 7.16 7.73 43.75
N GLU A 203 7.02 7.81 45.07
CA GLU A 203 5.74 7.98 45.77
C GLU A 203 5.09 9.35 45.53
N GLU A 204 5.86 10.41 45.26
CA GLU A 204 5.33 11.75 44.96
C GLU A 204 4.86 11.87 43.48
N VAL A 205 5.51 11.14 42.57
CA VAL A 205 5.11 11.05 41.15
C VAL A 205 3.84 10.20 41.00
N LEU A 206 3.69 9.13 41.80
CA LEU A 206 2.47 8.31 41.81
C LEU A 206 1.24 9.05 42.34
N ALA A 207 1.42 9.96 43.31
CA ALA A 207 0.34 10.77 43.85
C ALA A 207 -0.20 11.81 42.85
N MET A 208 0.63 12.29 41.91
CA MET A 208 0.18 13.18 40.83
C MET A 208 -0.59 12.45 39.72
N LEU A 209 -0.29 11.17 39.46
CA LEU A 209 -1.00 10.35 38.47
C LEU A 209 -2.36 9.83 38.96
N ALA A 210 -2.57 9.72 40.28
CA ALA A 210 -3.85 9.29 40.86
C ALA A 210 -4.94 10.38 40.87
N GLY A 211 -4.59 11.64 40.58
CA GLY A 211 -5.51 12.79 40.55
C GLY A 211 -6.21 13.03 39.20
N ALA A 212 -5.80 12.35 38.13
CA ALA A 212 -6.42 12.42 36.81
C ALA A 212 -6.98 11.04 36.48
N GLY A 213 -8.31 10.87 36.54
CA GLY A 213 -9.01 9.59 36.39
C GLY A 213 -8.77 8.88 35.06
N ALA A 214 -7.62 8.23 34.90
CA ALA A 214 -7.25 7.39 33.78
C ALA A 214 -7.28 5.92 34.22
N LYS A 215 -8.18 5.13 33.62
CA LYS A 215 -8.21 3.68 33.76
C LYS A 215 -6.96 3.10 33.08
N VAL A 216 -6.05 2.55 33.87
CA VAL A 216 -4.92 1.75 33.37
C VAL A 216 -5.46 0.36 33.03
N ALA A 217 -5.61 0.08 31.73
CA ALA A 217 -5.83 -1.28 31.23
C ALA A 217 -4.53 -2.06 31.37
N GLN A 218 -4.61 -3.26 31.95
CA GLN A 218 -3.50 -4.21 31.96
C GLN A 218 -3.15 -4.63 30.52
N PRO A 219 -1.88 -4.84 30.18
CA PRO A 219 -1.52 -5.37 28.87
C PRO A 219 -1.92 -6.85 28.83
N SER A 220 -2.97 -7.17 28.07
CA SER A 220 -3.29 -8.54 27.72
C SER A 220 -2.22 -9.04 26.76
N SER A 221 -1.42 -10.00 27.23
CA SER A 221 -0.62 -10.86 26.36
C SER A 221 -1.55 -11.80 25.60
N THR A 222 -2.13 -11.29 24.52
CA THR A 222 -2.70 -12.11 23.46
C THR A 222 -2.04 -11.58 22.20
N MET A 223 -1.08 -12.33 21.66
CA MET A 223 -0.68 -12.13 20.27
C MET A 223 -1.90 -12.53 19.45
N ASP A 224 -2.75 -11.56 19.15
CA ASP A 224 -3.73 -11.72 18.10
C ASP A 224 -2.93 -11.96 16.81
N GLU A 225 -3.11 -13.13 16.22
CA GLU A 225 -2.67 -13.47 14.88
C GLU A 225 -3.30 -12.46 13.93
N VAL A 226 -2.58 -11.38 13.65
CA VAL A 226 -2.98 -10.41 12.63
C VAL A 226 -2.73 -11.06 11.28
N LYS A 227 -3.66 -11.92 10.84
CA LYS A 227 -3.90 -12.10 9.42
C LYS A 227 -4.31 -10.71 8.92
N PRO A 228 -3.62 -10.11 7.94
CA PRO A 228 -4.04 -8.84 7.40
C PRO A 228 -5.39 -9.04 6.69
N GLU A 229 -6.48 -8.85 7.42
CA GLU A 229 -7.79 -8.68 6.83
C GLU A 229 -7.77 -7.34 6.11
N LEU A 230 -7.79 -7.39 4.78
CA LEU A 230 -7.94 -6.22 3.95
C LEU A 230 -9.31 -5.59 4.26
N ASN A 231 -9.30 -4.48 5.01
CA ASN A 231 -10.44 -3.57 5.22
C ASN A 231 -11.09 -3.08 3.89
N TRP A 232 -10.48 -3.37 2.75
CA TRP A 232 -11.06 -3.20 1.42
C TRP A 232 -12.29 -4.09 1.17
N PHE A 233 -12.36 -5.29 1.75
CA PHE A 233 -13.43 -6.24 1.45
C PHE A 233 -14.74 -5.96 2.18
N SER A 234 -14.70 -5.35 3.37
CA SER A 234 -15.92 -4.92 4.07
C SER A 234 -16.70 -3.86 3.30
N TYR A 235 -15.99 -2.95 2.61
CA TYR A 235 -16.61 -1.89 1.81
C TYR A 235 -17.35 -2.41 0.55
N MET A 236 -16.93 -3.55 -0.02
CA MET A 236 -17.57 -4.13 -1.21
C MET A 236 -18.85 -4.91 -0.89
N ASP A 237 -18.96 -5.49 0.31
CA ASP A 237 -20.20 -6.14 0.77
C ASP A 237 -21.22 -5.12 1.32
N GLU A 238 -20.78 -3.99 1.89
CA GLU A 238 -21.70 -2.88 2.25
C GLU A 238 -22.34 -2.21 1.02
N LEU A 239 -21.67 -2.19 -0.13
CA LEU A 239 -22.23 -1.65 -1.39
C LEU A 239 -23.25 -2.55 -2.08
N LYS A 240 -23.46 -3.78 -1.57
CA LYS A 240 -24.51 -4.70 -2.07
C LYS A 240 -25.81 -4.63 -1.26
N GLY A 241 -25.93 -3.70 -0.31
CA GLY A 241 -27.13 -3.50 0.50
C GLY A 241 -28.22 -2.67 -0.19
N GLU A 242 -29.37 -3.32 -0.41
CA GLU A 242 -30.72 -2.78 -0.63
C GLU A 242 -30.95 -1.83 -1.82
N PHE A 243 -31.06 -2.44 -3.02
CA PHE A 243 -32.07 -2.00 -3.98
C PHE A 243 -33.26 -2.98 -3.90
N GLU A 244 -34.22 -2.68 -3.01
CA GLU A 244 -35.62 -3.10 -3.19
C GLU A 244 -36.36 -2.11 -4.10
#